data_AF-A0A0G1PZP2-F1
#
_entry.id   AF-A0A0G1PZP2-F1
#
_cell.length_a   1.000
_cell.length_b   1.000
_cell.length_c   1.000
_cell.angle_alpha   90.00
_cell.angle_beta   90.00
_cell.angle_gamma   90.00
#
_symmetry.space_group_name_H-M   'P 1'
#
loop_
_entity.id
_entity.type
_entity.pdbx_description
1 polymer ?
#
loop_
_entity_poly.entity_id
_entity_poly.type
_entity_poly.pdbx_seq_one_letter_code
_entity_poly.pdbx_strand_id
1 'polypeptide(L)'
;MKTKSALIGYSGFVGGNIARQHKFTDYYNSENIGKIRGKTYDLIVSAGTLAERWKANQHPRKDWASIKKLLDNLKRVKAAQFVLISTADVYSEPHGVNEDTKIRLSDFNQAYGRNRFKMEEFVRKKFPDALIMRMPQLFGPGLKKNFVYDLIHDNSLDFTHKESLLQIYDLENIWKDIKTVLKNRLRIVNIAVEPLKTKEIAKYALGLNFKTVTKAEPFNYNLQTKYSKLFGSKGKYLYGKMRQLSSIRKFILLERAKTKIAVSNLAWTRKEDAKILPVLKKYGITGIEIAASKIWEDPARVNRRTAENYRRFWTESGIKIVATTSLLFGHPELTIFKGSAKRKRTLNYLKKMIRLSSYIGARAMVFGSPKNRIIGNLPKEEVKKIAKEFFYEIGREAKKYNVFFGIEPNPKIYGTDFINSTQEAVALVKEVNHPNFRVHLDTGTMTANREDVEKTLRSAISYACHMHISEPLLKTVPQRKSNHVKVAATLKKLKYKNWVSVEMPLEENIDHVQKLQKTLKFVREIYE
;
A
#
# COMPACT_ATOMS: atom_id res chain seq x y z
N MET A 1 30.09 -25.61 -17.10
CA MET A 1 29.43 -25.61 -15.77
C MET A 1 28.51 -24.39 -15.67
N LYS A 2 27.33 -24.50 -15.05
CA LYS A 2 26.46 -23.33 -14.81
C LYS A 2 27.16 -22.36 -13.85
N THR A 3 27.21 -21.07 -14.20
CA THR A 3 27.75 -20.00 -13.35
C THR A 3 27.07 -20.03 -11.99
N LYS A 4 27.85 -20.22 -10.91
CA LYS A 4 27.35 -20.26 -9.54
C LYS A 4 27.26 -18.83 -9.02
N SER A 5 26.04 -18.33 -8.83
CA SER A 5 25.80 -16.94 -8.43
C SER A 5 24.96 -16.83 -7.15
N ALA A 6 25.15 -15.73 -6.41
CA ALA A 6 24.36 -15.45 -5.22
C ALA A 6 23.82 -14.02 -5.18
N LEU A 7 22.61 -13.87 -4.66
CA LEU A 7 21.99 -12.58 -4.35
C LEU A 7 21.81 -12.43 -2.84
N ILE A 8 22.45 -11.43 -2.25
CA ILE A 8 22.30 -11.05 -0.85
C ILE A 8 21.32 -9.86 -0.75
N GLY A 9 20.33 -9.97 0.13
CA GLY A 9 19.28 -8.98 0.33
C GLY A 9 18.05 -9.18 -0.56
N TYR A 10 17.80 -10.39 -1.07
CA TYR A 10 16.74 -10.66 -2.06
C TYR A 10 15.31 -10.30 -1.60
N SER A 11 15.04 -10.29 -0.29
CA SER A 11 13.75 -9.89 0.29
C SER A 11 13.61 -8.38 0.50
N GLY A 12 14.69 -7.61 0.28
CA GLY A 12 14.70 -6.15 0.38
C GLY A 12 14.20 -5.46 -0.89
N PHE A 13 14.03 -4.14 -0.83
CA PHE A 13 13.51 -3.36 -1.96
C PHE A 13 14.37 -3.50 -3.22
N VAL A 14 15.69 -3.30 -3.11
CA VAL A 14 16.59 -3.39 -4.26
C VAL A 14 16.82 -4.84 -4.68
N GLY A 15 17.14 -5.73 -3.73
CA GLY A 15 17.38 -7.14 -4.02
C GLY A 15 16.16 -7.84 -4.64
N GLY A 16 14.94 -7.51 -4.20
CA GLY A 16 13.71 -8.03 -4.80
C GLY A 16 13.52 -7.60 -6.26
N ASN A 17 13.88 -6.36 -6.60
CA ASN A 17 13.86 -5.89 -7.99
C ASN A 17 14.94 -6.56 -8.85
N ILE A 18 16.13 -6.83 -8.29
CA ILE A 18 17.18 -7.62 -8.97
C ILE A 18 16.71 -9.07 -9.21
N ALA A 19 16.15 -9.73 -8.19
CA ALA A 19 15.67 -11.12 -8.27
C ALA A 19 14.56 -11.32 -9.30
N ARG A 20 13.77 -10.27 -9.57
CA ARG A 20 12.75 -10.29 -10.64
C ARG A 20 13.32 -10.25 -12.05
N GLN A 21 14.53 -9.71 -12.21
CA GLN A 21 15.17 -9.51 -13.51
C GLN A 21 16.24 -10.58 -13.82
N HIS A 22 16.73 -11.29 -12.80
CA HIS A 22 17.72 -12.35 -12.96
C HIS A 22 17.59 -13.44 -11.89
N LYS A 23 17.78 -14.70 -12.32
CA LYS A 23 17.79 -15.87 -11.43
C LYS A 23 19.22 -16.15 -10.95
N PHE A 24 19.38 -16.23 -9.63
CA PHE A 24 20.63 -16.61 -8.97
C PHE A 24 20.58 -18.07 -8.51
N THR A 25 21.75 -18.67 -8.28
CA THR A 25 21.85 -20.02 -7.72
C THR A 25 21.40 -20.04 -6.25
N ASP A 26 21.91 -19.10 -5.45
CA ASP A 26 21.62 -19.01 -4.03
C ASP A 26 21.05 -17.62 -3.65
N TYR A 27 20.12 -17.59 -2.69
CA TYR A 27 19.48 -16.37 -2.19
C TYR A 27 19.68 -16.22 -0.68
N TYR A 28 20.15 -15.04 -0.27
CA TYR A 28 20.45 -14.74 1.13
C TYR A 28 19.72 -13.49 1.65
N ASN A 29 19.21 -13.55 2.87
CA ASN A 29 18.65 -12.43 3.62
C ASN A 29 19.24 -12.43 5.05
N SER A 30 18.77 -11.54 5.92
CA SER A 30 19.27 -11.43 7.30
C SER A 30 19.09 -12.68 8.16
N GLU A 31 18.12 -13.53 7.82
CA GLU A 31 17.77 -14.74 8.58
C GLU A 31 18.67 -15.92 8.20
N ASN A 32 19.06 -16.02 6.92
CA ASN A 32 19.81 -17.18 6.42
C ASN A 32 21.26 -16.87 5.99
N ILE A 33 21.73 -15.61 6.12
CA ILE A 33 23.06 -15.18 5.65
C ILE A 33 24.21 -16.03 6.21
N GLY A 34 24.05 -16.65 7.39
CA GLY A 34 25.04 -17.58 7.95
C GLY A 34 25.40 -18.74 7.02
N LYS A 35 24.47 -19.18 6.17
CA LYS A 35 24.63 -20.29 5.22
C LYS A 35 25.54 -19.94 4.02
N ILE A 36 26.02 -18.70 3.89
CA ILE A 36 26.95 -18.31 2.82
C ILE A 36 28.41 -18.65 3.16
N ARG A 37 28.74 -18.81 4.46
CA ARG A 37 30.12 -18.99 4.93
C ARG A 37 30.78 -20.20 4.28
N GLY A 38 32.04 -20.05 3.86
CA GLY A 38 32.83 -21.12 3.25
C GLY A 38 32.47 -21.43 1.79
N LYS A 39 31.43 -20.81 1.23
CA LYS A 39 31.05 -21.04 -0.16
C LYS A 39 31.90 -20.19 -1.14
N THR A 40 32.00 -20.73 -2.36
CA THR A 40 32.62 -20.10 -3.52
C THR A 40 31.57 -19.82 -4.60
N TYR A 41 31.66 -18.65 -5.23
CA TYR A 41 30.78 -18.17 -6.30
C TYR A 41 31.57 -17.54 -7.44
N ASP A 42 31.00 -17.55 -8.64
CA ASP A 42 31.50 -16.76 -9.77
C ASP A 42 31.05 -15.30 -9.64
N LEU A 43 29.80 -15.08 -9.21
CA LEU A 43 29.22 -13.75 -9.03
C LEU A 43 28.45 -13.66 -7.72
N ILE A 44 28.73 -12.65 -6.92
CA ILE A 44 27.86 -12.23 -5.82
C ILE A 44 27.34 -10.84 -6.10
N VAL A 45 26.03 -10.63 -5.97
CA VAL A 45 25.41 -9.30 -5.95
C VAL A 45 24.84 -9.06 -4.55
N SER A 46 25.27 -7.98 -3.91
CA SER A 46 24.87 -7.64 -2.55
C SER A 46 24.07 -6.33 -2.51
N ALA A 47 22.79 -6.46 -2.15
CA ALA A 47 21.88 -5.38 -1.79
C ALA A 47 21.42 -5.53 -0.32
N GLY A 48 22.24 -6.18 0.52
CA GLY A 48 21.89 -6.63 1.87
C GLY A 48 21.98 -5.58 2.98
N THR A 49 22.13 -4.29 2.66
CA THR A 49 22.17 -3.23 3.68
C THR A 49 20.85 -2.47 3.77
N LEU A 50 20.51 -2.02 4.99
CA LEU A 50 19.32 -1.21 5.21
C LEU A 50 19.50 0.19 4.59
N ALA A 51 18.45 0.72 3.97
CA ALA A 51 18.44 2.05 3.32
C ALA A 51 17.72 3.13 4.16
N GLU A 52 17.58 2.92 5.47
CA GLU A 52 16.89 3.83 6.38
C GLU A 52 17.86 4.90 6.93
N ARG A 53 18.21 5.89 6.11
CA ARG A 53 19.15 6.98 6.47
C ARG A 53 18.85 7.62 7.83
N TRP A 54 17.59 7.99 8.09
CA TRP A 54 17.16 8.59 9.36
C TRP A 54 17.48 7.70 10.57
N LYS A 55 17.07 6.43 10.51
CA LYS A 55 17.29 5.46 11.59
C LYS A 55 18.78 5.14 11.80
N ALA A 56 19.54 5.05 10.71
CA ALA A 56 20.99 4.84 10.77
C ALA A 56 21.72 6.00 11.44
N ASN A 57 21.30 7.24 11.16
CA ASN A 57 21.85 8.42 11.81
C ASN A 57 21.42 8.55 13.28
N GLN A 58 20.18 8.16 13.62
CA GLN A 58 19.70 8.14 15.01
C GLN A 58 20.36 7.05 15.85
N HIS A 59 20.68 5.90 15.25
CA HIS A 59 21.33 4.77 15.93
C HIS A 59 22.59 4.26 15.19
N PRO A 60 23.67 5.07 15.12
CA PRO A 60 24.88 4.77 14.35
C PRO A 60 25.54 3.42 14.67
N ARG A 61 25.62 3.08 15.97
CA ARG A 61 26.24 1.84 16.45
C ARG A 61 25.42 0.60 16.05
N LYS A 62 24.08 0.70 16.10
CA LYS A 62 23.18 -0.39 15.68
C LYS A 62 23.25 -0.63 14.18
N ASP A 63 23.28 0.45 13.37
CA ASP A 63 23.47 0.35 11.92
C ASP A 63 24.80 -0.33 11.57
N TRP A 64 25.91 0.12 12.17
CA TRP A 64 27.21 -0.51 11.96
C TRP A 64 27.26 -1.97 12.40
N ALA A 65 26.65 -2.32 13.55
CA ALA A 65 26.57 -3.70 14.00
C ALA A 65 25.84 -4.61 12.99
N SER A 66 24.76 -4.11 12.37
CA SER A 66 24.05 -4.83 11.31
C SER A 66 24.93 -5.05 10.07
N ILE A 67 25.69 -4.04 9.63
CA ILE A 67 26.63 -4.18 8.52
C ILE A 67 27.74 -5.16 8.88
N LYS A 68 28.33 -5.02 10.07
CA LYS A 68 29.41 -5.89 10.54
C LYS A 68 28.98 -7.35 10.56
N LYS A 69 27.75 -7.66 10.99
CA LYS A 69 27.18 -9.02 10.91
C LYS A 69 27.20 -9.55 9.47
N LEU A 70 26.82 -8.76 8.47
CA LEU A 70 26.93 -9.16 7.06
C LEU A 70 28.40 -9.36 6.66
N LEU A 71 29.28 -8.41 6.96
CA LEU A 71 30.70 -8.48 6.59
C LEU A 71 31.41 -9.69 7.22
N ASP A 72 31.09 -10.04 8.46
CA ASP A 72 31.66 -11.19 9.15
C ASP A 72 31.32 -12.51 8.45
N ASN A 73 30.13 -12.62 7.86
CA ASN A 73 29.78 -13.78 7.02
C ASN A 73 30.60 -13.82 5.72
N LEU A 74 30.91 -12.66 5.14
CA LEU A 74 31.66 -12.52 3.89
C LEU A 74 33.17 -12.78 4.04
N LYS A 75 33.72 -12.72 5.25
CA LYS A 75 35.16 -12.98 5.52
C LYS A 75 35.61 -14.34 4.98
N ARG A 76 34.76 -15.37 5.09
CA ARG A 76 35.06 -16.75 4.65
C ARG A 76 34.45 -17.09 3.28
N VAL A 77 34.04 -16.11 2.50
CA VAL A 77 33.45 -16.31 1.17
C VAL A 77 34.50 -16.02 0.10
N LYS A 78 34.49 -16.82 -0.97
CA LYS A 78 35.25 -16.58 -2.19
C LYS A 78 34.28 -16.20 -3.32
N ALA A 79 34.61 -15.17 -4.07
CA ALA A 79 33.85 -14.74 -5.24
C ALA A 79 34.83 -14.32 -6.34
N ALA A 80 34.63 -14.81 -7.57
CA ALA A 80 35.41 -14.33 -8.71
C ALA A 80 35.08 -12.86 -8.97
N GLN A 81 33.80 -12.49 -8.91
CA GLN A 81 33.32 -11.12 -9.04
C GLN A 81 32.30 -10.76 -7.95
N PHE A 82 32.40 -9.56 -7.39
CA PHE A 82 31.51 -9.09 -6.31
C PHE A 82 30.92 -7.72 -6.64
N VAL A 83 29.59 -7.61 -6.76
CA VAL A 83 28.87 -6.35 -6.94
C VAL A 83 28.26 -5.92 -5.63
N LEU A 84 28.66 -4.75 -5.12
CA LEU A 84 28.01 -4.09 -4.00
C LEU A 84 27.09 -2.99 -4.51
N ILE A 85 25.80 -3.10 -4.18
CA ILE A 85 24.87 -1.98 -4.33
C ILE A 85 25.02 -1.08 -3.09
N SER A 86 25.65 0.07 -3.32
CA SER A 86 25.93 1.11 -2.33
C SER A 86 25.00 2.32 -2.54
N THR A 87 25.31 3.44 -1.90
CA THR A 87 24.54 4.68 -1.93
C THR A 87 25.44 5.85 -2.32
N ALA A 88 24.87 6.87 -2.96
CA ALA A 88 25.57 8.12 -3.20
C ALA A 88 25.68 9.01 -1.93
N ASP A 89 25.05 8.64 -0.81
CA ASP A 89 25.31 9.27 0.50
C ASP A 89 26.74 8.97 1.05
N VAL A 90 27.57 8.21 0.33
CA VAL A 90 29.01 8.10 0.64
C VAL A 90 29.79 9.37 0.28
N TYR A 91 29.21 10.26 -0.51
CA TYR A 91 29.70 11.63 -0.63
C TYR A 91 29.03 12.47 0.46
N SER A 92 29.82 13.21 1.24
CA SER A 92 29.31 14.14 2.25
C SER A 92 28.41 15.20 1.64
N GLU A 93 28.79 15.70 0.47
CA GLU A 93 28.04 16.64 -0.35
C GLU A 93 27.90 16.09 -1.79
N PRO A 94 26.77 15.45 -2.13
CA PRO A 94 26.57 14.84 -3.45
C PRO A 94 26.18 15.87 -4.53
N HIS A 95 26.97 16.92 -4.67
CA HIS A 95 26.75 18.01 -5.64
C HIS A 95 27.93 18.17 -6.59
N GLY A 96 27.74 17.82 -7.86
CA GLY A 96 28.78 17.90 -8.89
C GLY A 96 29.87 16.83 -8.78
N VAL A 97 29.72 15.87 -7.86
CA VAL A 97 30.71 14.82 -7.60
C VAL A 97 30.58 13.66 -8.57
N ASN A 98 31.72 13.02 -8.88
CA ASN A 98 31.81 11.85 -9.76
C ASN A 98 32.72 10.77 -9.14
N GLU A 99 33.04 9.72 -9.89
CA GLU A 99 33.83 8.59 -9.39
C GLU A 99 35.29 8.93 -9.02
N ASP A 100 35.82 10.06 -9.48
CA ASP A 100 37.18 10.53 -9.16
C ASP A 100 37.22 11.41 -7.89
N THR A 101 36.05 11.75 -7.34
CA THR A 101 35.93 12.52 -6.10
C THR A 101 36.48 11.71 -4.93
N LYS A 102 37.53 12.23 -4.30
CA LYS A 102 38.15 11.62 -3.11
C LYS A 102 37.20 11.74 -1.91
N ILE A 103 37.07 10.65 -1.16
CA ILE A 103 36.26 10.58 0.06
C ILE A 103 37.21 10.30 1.22
N ARG A 104 37.19 11.12 2.27
CA ARG A 104 37.90 10.85 3.52
C ARG A 104 36.91 10.58 4.64
N LEU A 105 37.28 9.70 5.57
CA LEU A 105 36.43 9.37 6.71
C LEU A 105 36.13 10.59 7.62
N SER A 106 36.99 11.60 7.59
CA SER A 106 36.83 12.90 8.25
C SER A 106 35.69 13.74 7.67
N ASP A 107 35.32 13.52 6.41
CA ASP A 107 34.38 14.39 5.68
C ASP A 107 32.91 14.12 6.07
N PHE A 108 32.65 13.05 6.82
CA PHE A 108 31.30 12.61 7.16
C PHE A 108 30.77 13.25 8.42
N ASN A 109 29.79 14.15 8.24
CA ASN A 109 28.98 14.67 9.35
C ASN A 109 27.85 13.71 9.79
N GLN A 110 27.58 12.66 9.02
CA GLN A 110 26.51 11.69 9.29
C GLN A 110 27.01 10.25 9.25
N ALA A 111 26.48 9.42 10.16
CA ALA A 111 26.91 8.04 10.31
C ALA A 111 26.56 7.15 9.12
N TYR A 112 25.42 7.38 8.47
CA TYR A 112 24.93 6.54 7.38
C TYR A 112 25.95 6.43 6.24
N GLY A 113 26.35 7.57 5.65
CA GLY A 113 27.35 7.63 4.57
C GLY A 113 28.68 6.99 4.98
N ARG A 114 29.18 7.36 6.16
CA ARG A 114 30.44 6.84 6.71
C ARG A 114 30.45 5.33 6.84
N ASN A 115 29.37 4.75 7.37
CA ASN A 115 29.24 3.30 7.55
C ASN A 115 29.15 2.57 6.21
N ARG A 116 28.49 3.15 5.21
CA ARG A 116 28.44 2.58 3.85
C ARG A 116 29.79 2.67 3.15
N PHE A 117 30.52 3.77 3.30
CA PHE A 117 31.88 3.90 2.77
C PHE A 117 32.84 2.87 3.38
N LYS A 118 32.82 2.67 4.71
CA LYS A 118 33.61 1.59 5.36
C LYS A 118 33.27 0.20 4.83
N MET A 119 32.01 -0.04 4.44
CA MET A 119 31.61 -1.29 3.80
C MET A 119 32.20 -1.42 2.38
N GLU A 120 32.21 -0.33 1.59
CA GLU A 120 32.87 -0.30 0.28
C GLU A 120 34.35 -0.65 0.40
N GLU A 121 35.06 -0.06 1.38
CA GLU A 121 36.47 -0.34 1.65
C GLU A 121 36.72 -1.82 1.99
N PHE A 122 35.89 -2.39 2.88
CA PHE A 122 35.98 -3.82 3.21
C PHE A 122 35.79 -4.69 1.97
N VAL A 123 34.76 -4.43 1.16
CA VAL A 123 34.45 -5.24 -0.02
C VAL A 123 35.58 -5.15 -1.05
N ARG A 124 36.08 -3.94 -1.33
CA ARG A 124 37.21 -3.74 -2.26
C ARG A 124 38.49 -4.43 -1.78
N LYS A 125 38.76 -4.43 -0.47
CA LYS A 125 39.92 -5.13 0.11
C LYS A 125 39.76 -6.65 0.05
N LYS A 126 38.54 -7.16 0.26
CA LYS A 126 38.26 -8.61 0.36
C LYS A 126 38.11 -9.30 -1.00
N PHE A 127 37.61 -8.59 -2.00
CA PHE A 127 37.28 -9.13 -3.32
C PHE A 127 38.05 -8.36 -4.40
N PRO A 128 39.11 -8.95 -5.00
CA PRO A 128 39.94 -8.27 -5.98
C PRO A 128 39.21 -7.82 -7.23
N ASP A 129 38.10 -8.47 -7.62
CA ASP A 129 37.18 -8.01 -8.67
C ASP A 129 35.84 -7.51 -8.09
N ALA A 130 35.94 -6.53 -7.19
CA ALA A 130 34.78 -5.82 -6.67
C ALA A 130 34.34 -4.66 -7.57
N LEU A 131 33.04 -4.59 -7.83
CA LEU A 131 32.30 -3.46 -8.38
C LEU A 131 31.46 -2.80 -7.28
N ILE A 132 31.59 -1.49 -7.12
CA ILE A 132 30.74 -0.66 -6.27
C ILE A 132 29.78 0.19 -7.12
N MET A 133 28.48 0.01 -6.96
CA MET A 133 27.45 0.82 -7.62
C MET A 133 26.82 1.78 -6.60
N ARG A 134 27.12 3.08 -6.71
CA ARG A 134 26.58 4.12 -5.82
C ARG A 134 25.25 4.61 -6.36
N MET A 135 24.16 4.28 -5.66
CA MET A 135 22.80 4.54 -6.11
C MET A 135 22.27 5.88 -5.58
N PRO A 136 21.49 6.65 -6.37
CA PRO A 136 20.74 7.81 -5.88
C PRO A 136 19.43 7.33 -5.22
N GLN A 137 18.41 8.19 -5.10
CA GLN A 137 17.07 7.70 -4.71
C GLN A 137 16.54 6.71 -5.76
N LEU A 138 15.60 5.87 -5.35
CA LEU A 138 15.13 4.76 -6.16
C LEU A 138 13.61 4.74 -6.22
N PHE A 139 13.06 4.35 -7.37
CA PHE A 139 11.66 3.96 -7.50
C PHE A 139 11.53 2.65 -8.26
N GLY A 140 10.39 2.01 -8.06
CA GLY A 140 10.08 0.70 -8.63
C GLY A 140 9.17 -0.09 -7.70
N PRO A 141 8.76 -1.29 -8.11
CA PRO A 141 7.83 -2.09 -7.32
C PRO A 141 8.34 -2.39 -5.90
N GLY A 142 7.46 -2.24 -4.92
CA GLY A 142 7.80 -2.32 -3.49
C GLY A 142 8.28 -1.00 -2.87
N LEU A 143 8.13 0.13 -3.57
CA LEU A 143 8.41 1.47 -3.04
C LEU A 143 7.53 1.77 -1.81
N LYS A 144 8.13 2.34 -0.76
CA LYS A 144 7.45 2.61 0.53
C LYS A 144 7.56 4.05 1.03
N LYS A 145 8.41 4.87 0.42
CA LYS A 145 8.74 6.24 0.85
C LYS A 145 9.41 6.99 -0.29
N ASN A 146 9.55 8.30 -0.13
CA ASN A 146 10.07 9.31 -1.08
C ASN A 146 8.96 10.05 -1.82
N PHE A 147 9.36 11.09 -2.54
CA PHE A 147 8.42 11.97 -3.24
C PHE A 147 7.55 11.25 -4.29
N VAL A 148 8.08 10.21 -4.96
CA VAL A 148 7.28 9.39 -5.90
C VAL A 148 6.21 8.59 -5.16
N TYR A 149 6.55 8.02 -4.00
CA TYR A 149 5.58 7.34 -3.13
C TYR A 149 4.49 8.28 -2.65
N ASP A 150 4.88 9.49 -2.23
CA ASP A 150 3.98 10.53 -1.73
C ASP A 150 2.97 10.97 -2.81
N LEU A 151 3.43 11.14 -4.06
CA LEU A 151 2.57 11.39 -5.23
C LEU A 151 1.64 10.22 -5.57
N ILE A 152 1.98 8.97 -5.24
CA ILE A 152 1.09 7.82 -5.47
C ILE A 152 -0.06 7.83 -4.46
N HIS A 153 0.23 8.15 -3.20
CA HIS A 153 -0.70 7.96 -2.08
C HIS A 153 -1.38 9.24 -1.61
N ASP A 154 -1.13 10.37 -2.27
CA ASP A 154 -1.58 11.71 -1.87
C ASP A 154 -1.18 12.02 -0.41
N ASN A 155 0.02 11.60 0.00
CA ASN A 155 0.50 11.66 1.38
C ASN A 155 1.64 12.68 1.52
N SER A 156 1.68 13.43 2.64
CA SER A 156 2.87 14.19 3.06
C SER A 156 3.47 15.17 2.04
N LEU A 157 2.68 15.65 1.07
CA LEU A 157 3.13 16.56 0.02
C LEU A 157 3.58 17.93 0.56
N ASP A 158 3.14 18.30 1.77
CA ASP A 158 3.48 19.57 2.43
C ASP A 158 4.92 19.60 2.99
N PHE A 159 5.59 18.45 3.07
CA PHE A 159 6.95 18.35 3.61
C PHE A 159 8.06 18.43 2.55
N THR A 160 7.70 18.51 1.26
CA THR A 160 8.68 18.56 0.17
C THR A 160 8.71 19.93 -0.49
N HIS A 161 9.85 20.61 -0.49
CA HIS A 161 10.00 21.88 -1.19
C HIS A 161 9.89 21.72 -2.71
N LYS A 162 9.12 22.59 -3.39
CA LYS A 162 8.88 22.57 -4.86
C LYS A 162 10.15 22.70 -5.73
N GLU A 163 11.18 23.34 -5.19
CA GLU A 163 12.49 23.53 -5.85
C GLU A 163 13.51 22.43 -5.50
N SER A 164 13.14 21.43 -4.69
CA SER A 164 14.07 20.33 -4.40
C SER A 164 14.44 19.59 -5.68
N LEU A 165 15.74 19.39 -5.88
CA LEU A 165 16.32 18.72 -7.02
C LEU A 165 16.67 17.27 -6.64
N LEU A 166 15.97 16.32 -7.23
CA LEU A 166 16.05 14.90 -6.91
C LEU A 166 16.59 14.09 -8.09
N GLN A 167 17.42 13.10 -7.82
CA GLN A 167 17.77 12.04 -8.77
C GLN A 167 17.11 10.75 -8.31
N ILE A 168 16.20 10.21 -9.12
CA ILE A 168 15.40 9.04 -8.76
C ILE A 168 15.53 8.00 -9.87
N TYR A 169 16.32 6.97 -9.61
CA TYR A 169 16.62 5.90 -10.56
C TYR A 169 15.52 4.83 -10.60
N ASP A 170 15.19 4.41 -11.80
CA ASP A 170 14.18 3.40 -12.11
C ASP A 170 14.79 1.98 -12.00
N LEU A 171 14.37 1.24 -10.96
CA LEU A 171 14.86 -0.10 -10.68
C LEU A 171 14.54 -1.12 -11.77
N GLU A 172 13.61 -0.86 -12.70
CA GLU A 172 13.39 -1.73 -13.86
C GLU A 172 14.64 -1.84 -14.77
N ASN A 173 15.62 -0.94 -14.62
CA ASN A 173 16.87 -0.97 -15.38
C ASN A 173 18.04 -1.67 -14.65
N ILE A 174 17.89 -2.04 -13.37
CA ILE A 174 19.04 -2.37 -12.51
C ILE A 174 19.89 -3.52 -13.03
N TRP A 175 19.28 -4.60 -13.54
CA TRP A 175 20.05 -5.75 -14.01
C TRP A 175 20.74 -5.47 -15.34
N LYS A 176 20.07 -4.73 -16.24
CA LYS A 176 20.69 -4.25 -17.49
C LYS A 176 21.94 -3.41 -17.20
N ASP A 177 21.84 -2.52 -16.22
CA ASP A 177 22.92 -1.61 -15.87
C ASP A 177 24.06 -2.34 -15.15
N ILE A 178 23.76 -3.28 -14.24
CA ILE A 178 24.77 -4.20 -13.66
C ILE A 178 25.55 -4.90 -14.78
N LYS A 179 24.88 -5.50 -15.77
CA LYS A 179 25.56 -6.18 -16.89
C LYS A 179 26.45 -5.25 -17.69
N THR A 180 26.00 -4.01 -17.94
CA THR A 180 26.77 -3.00 -18.68
C THR A 180 28.05 -2.68 -17.94
N VAL A 181 27.96 -2.47 -16.63
CA VAL A 181 29.11 -2.12 -15.78
C VAL A 181 30.09 -3.29 -15.65
N LEU A 182 29.58 -4.51 -15.46
CA LEU A 182 30.39 -5.73 -15.40
C LEU A 182 31.12 -6.01 -16.72
N LYS A 183 30.44 -5.86 -17.87
CA LYS A 183 31.04 -6.04 -19.21
C LYS A 183 32.23 -5.10 -19.42
N ASN A 184 32.16 -3.88 -18.89
CA ASN A 184 33.22 -2.88 -19.02
C ASN A 184 34.22 -2.90 -17.85
N ARG A 185 34.14 -3.89 -16.94
CA ARG A 185 35.06 -4.10 -15.81
C ARG A 185 35.26 -2.87 -14.93
N LEU A 186 34.21 -2.07 -14.74
CA LEU A 186 34.31 -0.89 -13.87
C LEU A 186 34.43 -1.31 -12.41
N ARG A 187 35.18 -0.55 -11.62
CA ARG A 187 35.37 -0.80 -10.19
C ARG A 187 34.43 -0.01 -9.31
N ILE A 188 34.11 1.22 -9.73
CA ILE A 188 33.18 2.11 -9.05
C ILE A 188 32.38 2.82 -10.15
N VAL A 189 31.07 2.92 -9.96
CA VAL A 189 30.18 3.69 -10.84
C VAL A 189 29.12 4.40 -10.00
N ASN A 190 28.89 5.67 -10.32
CA ASN A 190 27.73 6.41 -9.85
C ASN A 190 26.57 6.15 -10.81
N ILE A 191 25.44 5.67 -10.29
CA ILE A 191 24.20 5.52 -11.08
C ILE A 191 23.50 6.87 -11.16
N ALA A 192 24.20 7.83 -11.75
CA ALA A 192 23.80 9.22 -11.85
C ALA A 192 22.75 9.40 -12.97
N VAL A 193 21.53 9.77 -12.63
CA VAL A 193 20.47 10.11 -13.59
C VAL A 193 20.23 11.62 -13.60
N GLU A 194 19.77 12.24 -14.67
CA GLU A 194 19.63 13.71 -14.71
C GLU A 194 18.71 14.24 -13.57
N PRO A 195 19.13 15.24 -12.78
CA PRO A 195 18.33 15.72 -11.66
C PRO A 195 17.02 16.38 -12.10
N LEU A 196 15.96 16.19 -11.32
CA LEU A 196 14.61 16.66 -11.61
C LEU A 196 14.08 17.51 -10.46
N LYS A 197 13.45 18.64 -10.75
CA LYS A 197 12.75 19.41 -9.70
C LYS A 197 11.45 18.71 -9.31
N THR A 198 11.12 18.72 -8.02
CA THR A 198 9.87 18.12 -7.51
C THR A 198 8.62 18.72 -8.17
N LYS A 199 8.59 20.03 -8.43
CA LYS A 199 7.51 20.68 -9.20
C LYS A 199 7.35 20.13 -10.62
N GLU A 200 8.45 19.77 -11.28
CA GLU A 200 8.43 19.23 -12.64
C GLU A 200 7.91 17.80 -12.64
N ILE A 201 8.34 16.99 -11.68
CA ILE A 201 7.84 15.62 -11.48
C ILE A 201 6.33 15.65 -11.25
N ALA A 202 5.84 16.49 -10.33
CA ALA A 202 4.41 16.57 -9.99
C ALA A 202 3.55 17.06 -11.18
N LYS A 203 4.02 18.10 -11.88
CA LYS A 203 3.35 18.63 -13.08
C LYS A 203 3.31 17.58 -14.19
N TYR A 204 4.43 16.94 -14.51
CA TYR A 204 4.51 15.98 -15.60
C TYR A 204 3.76 14.69 -15.28
N ALA A 205 3.88 14.16 -14.06
CA ALA A 205 3.28 12.89 -13.70
C ALA A 205 1.76 12.96 -13.53
N LEU A 206 1.26 14.03 -12.90
CA LEU A 206 -0.14 14.12 -12.44
C LEU A 206 -0.86 15.41 -12.86
N GLY A 207 -0.20 16.33 -13.56
CA GLY A 207 -0.79 17.64 -13.89
C GLY A 207 -0.91 18.56 -12.67
N LEU A 208 -0.23 18.26 -11.57
CA LEU A 208 -0.33 19.03 -10.33
C LEU A 208 0.52 20.29 -10.37
N ASN A 209 -0.08 21.43 -10.02
CA ASN A 209 0.63 22.67 -9.79
C ASN A 209 1.24 22.67 -8.37
N PHE A 210 2.37 22.00 -8.20
CA PHE A 210 3.01 21.80 -6.89
C PHE A 210 3.74 23.06 -6.43
N LYS A 211 3.16 23.76 -5.45
CA LYS A 211 3.61 25.08 -4.98
C LYS A 211 4.23 25.09 -3.58
N THR A 212 4.37 23.93 -2.92
CA THR A 212 4.83 23.80 -1.54
C THR A 212 6.19 24.48 -1.32
N VAL A 213 6.25 25.37 -0.32
CA VAL A 213 7.46 26.00 0.20
C VAL A 213 7.59 25.57 1.66
N THR A 214 8.71 24.97 2.01
CA THR A 214 9.01 24.44 3.35
C THR A 214 9.96 25.36 4.10
N LYS A 215 9.99 25.27 5.44
CA LYS A 215 11.02 25.94 6.26
C LYS A 215 12.43 25.41 6.01
N ALA A 216 12.55 24.12 5.67
CA ALA A 216 13.82 23.52 5.31
C ALA A 216 14.22 23.91 3.89
N GLU A 217 15.52 24.15 3.68
CA GLU A 217 16.10 24.44 2.37
C GLU A 217 15.83 23.32 1.35
N PRO A 218 15.69 23.65 0.05
CA PRO A 218 15.51 22.65 -0.99
C PRO A 218 16.69 21.69 -1.05
N PHE A 219 16.42 20.39 -1.15
CA PHE A 219 17.47 19.41 -1.39
C PHE A 219 18.11 19.65 -2.76
N ASN A 220 19.43 19.59 -2.84
CA ASN A 220 20.17 19.67 -4.10
C ASN A 220 21.01 18.41 -4.30
N TYR A 221 20.47 17.42 -5.02
CA TYR A 221 21.16 16.17 -5.34
C TYR A 221 21.62 16.18 -6.80
N ASN A 222 22.93 16.19 -7.03
CA ASN A 222 23.53 16.25 -8.36
C ASN A 222 24.80 15.38 -8.46
N LEU A 223 24.62 14.09 -8.26
CA LEU A 223 25.58 13.04 -8.58
C LEU A 223 25.82 12.98 -10.10
N GLN A 224 27.09 12.87 -10.50
CA GLN A 224 27.51 12.73 -11.90
C GLN A 224 28.25 11.40 -12.10
N THR A 225 28.37 10.97 -13.36
CA THR A 225 29.22 9.85 -13.75
C THR A 225 30.15 10.22 -14.89
N LYS A 226 31.37 9.68 -14.89
CA LYS A 226 32.26 9.73 -16.06
C LYS A 226 31.95 8.68 -17.13
N TYR A 227 31.02 7.77 -16.84
CA TYR A 227 30.73 6.61 -17.67
C TYR A 227 29.42 6.72 -18.46
N SER A 228 28.80 7.89 -18.54
CA SER A 228 27.53 8.15 -19.25
C SER A 228 27.49 7.60 -20.68
N LYS A 229 28.62 7.69 -21.41
CA LYS A 229 28.76 7.17 -22.78
C LYS A 229 28.49 5.67 -22.89
N LEU A 230 28.85 4.88 -21.86
CA LEU A 230 28.59 3.44 -21.83
C LEU A 230 27.10 3.09 -21.77
N PHE A 231 26.27 4.05 -21.37
CA PHE A 231 24.82 3.92 -21.27
C PHE A 231 24.09 4.64 -22.42
N GLY A 232 24.83 5.10 -23.44
CA GLY A 232 24.29 5.79 -24.62
C GLY A 232 23.99 7.28 -24.41
N SER A 233 24.49 7.88 -23.32
CA SER A 233 24.30 9.31 -23.03
C SER A 233 25.56 10.11 -23.32
N LYS A 234 25.40 11.32 -23.88
CA LYS A 234 26.51 12.25 -24.18
C LYS A 234 26.86 13.20 -23.02
N GLY A 235 26.04 13.23 -21.96
CA GLY A 235 26.17 14.17 -20.84
C GLY A 235 26.90 13.59 -19.63
N LYS A 236 26.54 14.05 -18.43
CA LYS A 236 27.12 13.59 -17.15
C LYS A 236 26.25 12.57 -16.40
N TYR A 237 25.21 12.07 -17.07
CA TYR A 237 24.16 11.23 -16.50
C TYR A 237 23.88 10.03 -17.40
N LEU A 238 23.52 8.89 -16.81
CA LEU A 238 23.09 7.67 -17.50
C LEU A 238 21.85 7.94 -18.34
N TYR A 239 20.84 8.58 -17.73
CA TYR A 239 19.52 8.78 -18.32
C TYR A 239 19.11 10.25 -18.27
N GLY A 240 18.63 10.76 -19.41
CA GLY A 240 18.16 12.13 -19.54
C GLY A 240 16.80 12.38 -18.87
N LYS A 241 16.48 13.65 -18.67
CA LYS A 241 15.29 14.16 -17.98
C LYS A 241 13.98 13.59 -18.51
N MET A 242 13.74 13.66 -19.83
CA MET A 242 12.46 13.23 -20.42
C MET A 242 12.19 11.73 -20.25
N ARG A 243 13.24 10.90 -20.34
CA ARG A 243 13.13 9.46 -20.08
C ARG A 243 12.73 9.20 -18.63
N GLN A 244 13.36 9.86 -17.68
CA GLN A 244 13.05 9.68 -16.26
C GLN A 244 11.65 10.16 -15.91
N LEU A 245 11.24 11.35 -16.37
CA LEU A 245 9.89 11.88 -16.17
C LEU A 245 8.83 10.91 -16.72
N SER A 246 9.09 10.32 -17.88
CA SER A 246 8.20 9.32 -18.50
C SER A 246 8.13 8.02 -17.69
N SER A 247 9.26 7.48 -17.23
CA SER A 247 9.27 6.29 -16.37
C SER A 247 8.57 6.54 -15.02
N ILE A 248 8.83 7.68 -14.37
CA ILE A 248 8.18 8.06 -13.11
C ILE A 248 6.67 8.20 -13.32
N ARG A 249 6.22 8.91 -14.36
CA ARG A 249 4.79 9.04 -14.69
C ARG A 249 4.15 7.66 -14.90
N LYS A 250 4.77 6.81 -15.71
CA LYS A 250 4.27 5.45 -15.97
C LYS A 250 4.12 4.67 -14.67
N PHE A 251 5.13 4.68 -13.81
CA PHE A 251 5.09 3.99 -12.52
C PHE A 251 4.00 4.55 -11.61
N ILE A 252 3.90 5.87 -11.45
CA ILE A 252 2.86 6.50 -10.63
C ILE A 252 1.46 6.12 -11.12
N LEU A 253 1.21 6.20 -12.43
CA LEU A 253 -0.10 5.88 -13.00
C LEU A 253 -0.45 4.40 -12.83
N LEU A 254 0.52 3.50 -12.97
CA LEU A 254 0.31 2.07 -12.73
C LEU A 254 0.01 1.77 -11.27
N GLU A 255 0.76 2.36 -10.33
CA GLU A 255 0.52 2.17 -8.90
C GLU A 255 -0.82 2.79 -8.46
N ARG A 256 -1.18 3.97 -8.96
CA ARG A 256 -2.49 4.61 -8.67
C ARG A 256 -3.67 3.89 -9.31
N ALA A 257 -3.45 3.07 -10.34
CA ALA A 257 -4.48 2.26 -10.98
C ALA A 257 -4.72 0.93 -10.26
N LYS A 258 -3.89 0.54 -9.28
CA LYS A 258 -4.11 -0.66 -8.48
C LYS A 258 -5.36 -0.52 -7.62
N THR A 259 -6.12 -1.60 -7.53
CA THR A 259 -7.28 -1.68 -6.64
C THR A 259 -6.82 -1.57 -5.20
N LYS A 260 -7.46 -0.70 -4.41
CA LYS A 260 -7.17 -0.57 -2.98
C LYS A 260 -7.88 -1.69 -2.22
N ILE A 261 -7.12 -2.67 -1.75
CA ILE A 261 -7.67 -3.84 -1.06
C ILE A 261 -7.68 -3.65 0.45
N ALA A 262 -8.81 -3.97 1.07
CA ALA A 262 -8.97 -4.11 2.51
C ALA A 262 -9.48 -5.51 2.89
N VAL A 263 -9.47 -5.83 4.19
CA VAL A 263 -10.08 -7.05 4.74
C VAL A 263 -10.88 -6.69 5.97
N SER A 264 -12.11 -7.20 6.05
CA SER A 264 -12.97 -7.07 7.20
C SER A 264 -12.51 -7.97 8.36
N ASN A 265 -12.49 -7.41 9.57
CA ASN A 265 -12.20 -8.15 10.81
C ASN A 265 -13.29 -9.17 11.18
N LEU A 266 -14.34 -9.33 10.37
CA LEU A 266 -15.24 -10.47 10.50
C LEU A 266 -14.50 -11.81 10.38
N ALA A 267 -13.40 -11.86 9.63
CA ALA A 267 -12.65 -13.09 9.35
C ALA A 267 -11.71 -13.61 10.46
N TRP A 268 -11.49 -12.85 11.55
CA TRP A 268 -10.63 -13.27 12.67
C TRP A 268 -11.13 -12.67 14.00
N THR A 269 -10.59 -13.10 15.13
CA THR A 269 -10.92 -12.54 16.46
C THR A 269 -9.95 -11.43 16.86
N ARG A 270 -10.36 -10.50 17.73
CA ARG A 270 -9.48 -9.42 18.22
C ARG A 270 -8.17 -9.93 18.82
N LYS A 271 -8.16 -11.11 19.45
CA LYS A 271 -6.95 -11.73 20.02
C LYS A 271 -5.89 -12.08 18.96
N GLU A 272 -6.30 -12.17 17.69
CA GLU A 272 -5.45 -12.53 16.56
C GLU A 272 -4.89 -11.32 15.80
N ASP A 273 -5.27 -10.09 16.14
CA ASP A 273 -4.84 -8.86 15.44
C ASP A 273 -3.30 -8.83 15.24
N ALA A 274 -2.52 -9.17 16.28
CA ALA A 274 -1.06 -9.21 16.22
C ALA A 274 -0.50 -10.30 15.28
N LYS A 275 -1.22 -11.43 15.10
CA LYS A 275 -0.85 -12.52 14.19
C LYS A 275 -1.27 -12.22 12.75
N ILE A 276 -2.36 -11.49 12.57
CA ILE A 276 -2.91 -11.10 11.26
C ILE A 276 -2.08 -9.98 10.63
N LEU A 277 -1.57 -9.04 11.43
CA LEU A 277 -0.82 -7.90 10.93
C LEU A 277 0.40 -8.29 10.03
N PRO A 278 1.29 -9.24 10.39
CA PRO A 278 2.34 -9.72 9.50
C PRO A 278 1.81 -10.32 8.18
N VAL A 279 0.65 -10.98 8.22
CA VAL A 279 0.00 -11.55 7.03
C VAL A 279 -0.45 -10.44 6.08
N LEU A 280 -1.16 -9.43 6.59
CA LEU A 280 -1.58 -8.28 5.78
C LEU A 280 -0.37 -7.60 5.12
N LYS A 281 0.70 -7.37 5.89
CA LYS A 281 1.95 -6.78 5.39
C LYS A 281 2.61 -7.65 4.30
N LYS A 282 2.65 -8.97 4.49
CA LYS A 282 3.23 -9.93 3.53
C LYS A 282 2.53 -9.85 2.17
N TYR A 283 1.22 -9.64 2.16
CA TYR A 283 0.42 -9.54 0.93
C TYR A 283 0.20 -8.09 0.45
N GLY A 284 0.84 -7.10 1.08
CA GLY A 284 0.73 -5.70 0.68
C GLY A 284 -0.62 -5.05 0.96
N ILE A 285 -1.43 -5.64 1.84
CA ILE A 285 -2.72 -5.08 2.24
C ILE A 285 -2.49 -3.88 3.15
N THR A 286 -3.14 -2.76 2.83
CA THR A 286 -2.96 -1.48 3.53
C THR A 286 -4.26 -0.96 4.16
N GLY A 287 -5.37 -1.69 4.01
CA GLY A 287 -6.66 -1.35 4.58
C GLY A 287 -7.26 -2.48 5.38
N ILE A 288 -8.01 -2.15 6.43
CA ILE A 288 -8.93 -3.06 7.11
C ILE A 288 -10.28 -2.41 7.32
N GLU A 289 -11.29 -3.24 7.45
CA GLU A 289 -12.66 -2.85 7.78
C GLU A 289 -13.05 -3.44 9.13
N ILE A 290 -13.79 -2.66 9.93
CA ILE A 290 -14.05 -3.00 11.34
C ILE A 290 -15.55 -3.15 11.60
N ALA A 291 -15.96 -4.36 11.97
CA ALA A 291 -17.15 -4.60 12.77
C ALA A 291 -16.87 -4.21 14.22
N ALA A 292 -17.43 -3.09 14.66
CA ALA A 292 -17.12 -2.50 15.97
C ALA A 292 -17.53 -3.40 17.15
N SER A 293 -18.61 -4.16 17.02
CA SER A 293 -19.09 -5.13 18.01
C SER A 293 -18.12 -6.28 18.28
N LYS A 294 -17.18 -6.57 17.35
CA LYS A 294 -16.10 -7.55 17.58
C LYS A 294 -14.95 -6.97 18.41
N ILE A 295 -14.92 -5.66 18.61
CA ILE A 295 -13.86 -4.96 19.32
C ILE A 295 -14.32 -4.50 20.71
N TRP A 296 -15.54 -3.97 20.78
CA TRP A 296 -16.14 -3.41 21.99
C TRP A 296 -17.53 -4.00 22.22
N GLU A 297 -17.83 -4.28 23.50
CA GLU A 297 -19.12 -4.80 23.94
C GLU A 297 -20.27 -3.81 23.68
N ASP A 298 -20.08 -2.53 24.04
CA ASP A 298 -21.00 -1.43 23.68
C ASP A 298 -20.26 -0.38 22.83
N PRO A 299 -20.24 -0.53 21.50
CA PRO A 299 -19.62 0.43 20.59
C PRO A 299 -20.20 1.85 20.73
N ALA A 300 -21.46 2.00 21.11
CA ALA A 300 -22.13 3.29 21.18
C ALA A 300 -21.65 4.16 22.36
N ARG A 301 -20.99 3.55 23.35
CA ARG A 301 -20.37 4.24 24.51
C ARG A 301 -18.87 4.49 24.36
N VAL A 302 -18.24 3.99 23.30
CA VAL A 302 -16.79 4.16 23.10
C VAL A 302 -16.44 5.64 22.94
N ASN A 303 -15.54 6.13 23.80
CA ASN A 303 -15.05 7.51 23.73
C ASN A 303 -13.95 7.67 22.67
N ARG A 304 -13.64 8.93 22.34
CA ARG A 304 -12.65 9.29 21.30
C ARG A 304 -11.26 8.70 21.56
N ARG A 305 -10.76 8.80 22.80
CA ARG A 305 -9.41 8.33 23.17
C ARG A 305 -9.27 6.82 22.94
N THR A 306 -10.26 6.03 23.38
CA THR A 306 -10.26 4.57 23.19
C THR A 306 -10.28 4.20 21.70
N ALA A 307 -11.12 4.87 20.90
CA ALA A 307 -11.19 4.66 19.47
C ALA A 307 -9.87 5.03 18.75
N GLU A 308 -9.27 6.17 19.09
CA GLU A 308 -8.01 6.64 18.51
C GLU A 308 -6.82 5.74 18.90
N ASN A 309 -6.80 5.19 20.11
CA ASN A 309 -5.80 4.20 20.52
C ASN A 309 -5.90 2.91 19.69
N TYR A 310 -7.13 2.43 19.42
CA TYR A 310 -7.32 1.26 18.55
C TYR A 310 -6.88 1.55 17.10
N ARG A 311 -7.20 2.74 16.58
CA ARG A 311 -6.69 3.21 15.29
C ARG A 311 -5.16 3.23 15.25
N ARG A 312 -4.52 3.75 16.30
CA ARG A 312 -3.06 3.91 16.39
C ARG A 312 -2.33 2.58 16.18
N PHE A 313 -2.78 1.52 16.85
CA PHE A 313 -2.23 0.16 16.72
C PHE A 313 -2.06 -0.27 15.25
N TRP A 314 -3.09 -0.05 14.42
CA TRP A 314 -3.05 -0.39 13.00
C TRP A 314 -2.20 0.61 12.19
N THR A 315 -2.40 1.90 12.41
CA THR A 315 -1.76 2.96 11.61
C THR A 315 -0.24 3.05 11.82
N GLU A 316 0.26 2.78 13.02
CA GLU A 316 1.72 2.69 13.29
C GLU A 316 2.38 1.56 12.49
N SER A 317 1.59 0.56 12.10
CA SER A 317 2.01 -0.52 11.23
C SER A 317 1.71 -0.31 9.75
N GLY A 318 1.26 0.90 9.36
CA GLY A 318 0.95 1.24 7.98
C GLY A 318 -0.39 0.70 7.47
N ILE A 319 -1.28 0.25 8.36
CA ILE A 319 -2.61 -0.25 8.03
C ILE A 319 -3.65 0.82 8.37
N LYS A 320 -4.48 1.20 7.40
CA LYS A 320 -5.58 2.15 7.59
C LYS A 320 -6.86 1.40 7.96
N ILE A 321 -7.64 1.93 8.89
CA ILE A 321 -9.04 1.53 9.04
C ILE A 321 -9.84 2.33 8.01
N VAL A 322 -10.46 1.64 7.04
CA VAL A 322 -11.04 2.30 5.85
C VAL A 322 -12.56 2.37 5.92
N ALA A 323 -13.18 1.38 6.54
CA ALA A 323 -14.62 1.26 6.66
C ALA A 323 -15.05 0.60 7.98
N THR A 324 -16.33 0.73 8.32
CA THR A 324 -16.99 -0.06 9.38
C THR A 324 -18.19 -0.82 8.83
N THR A 325 -18.44 -2.02 9.34
CA THR A 325 -19.58 -2.87 8.94
C THR A 325 -20.36 -3.37 10.16
N SER A 326 -21.43 -4.13 9.92
CA SER A 326 -22.23 -4.79 10.97
C SER A 326 -22.80 -3.80 11.99
N LEU A 327 -23.26 -2.64 11.51
CA LEU A 327 -23.55 -1.46 12.34
C LEU A 327 -24.63 -1.70 13.42
N LEU A 328 -25.62 -2.55 13.16
CA LEU A 328 -26.69 -2.89 14.11
C LEU A 328 -26.62 -4.34 14.61
N PHE A 329 -25.47 -5.00 14.47
CA PHE A 329 -25.31 -6.38 14.95
C PHE A 329 -25.52 -6.43 16.47
N GLY A 330 -26.31 -7.41 16.95
CA GLY A 330 -26.70 -7.52 18.35
C GLY A 330 -27.88 -6.63 18.77
N HIS A 331 -28.45 -5.83 17.87
CA HIS A 331 -29.53 -4.89 18.18
C HIS A 331 -30.80 -5.11 17.33
N PRO A 332 -31.55 -6.22 17.53
CA PRO A 332 -32.77 -6.52 16.77
C PRO A 332 -33.92 -5.53 17.06
N GLU A 333 -33.89 -4.82 18.18
CA GLU A 333 -34.87 -3.82 18.60
C GLU A 333 -34.80 -2.52 17.80
N LEU A 334 -33.65 -2.24 17.18
CA LEU A 334 -33.41 -1.05 16.37
C LEU A 334 -33.95 -1.28 14.95
N THR A 335 -35.12 -0.74 14.65
CA THR A 335 -35.79 -0.91 13.35
C THR A 335 -36.15 0.43 12.71
N ILE A 336 -36.28 0.47 11.38
CA ILE A 336 -36.62 1.70 10.63
C ILE A 336 -38.13 1.85 10.43
N PHE A 337 -38.82 0.77 10.11
CA PHE A 337 -40.22 0.79 9.69
C PHE A 337 -41.23 0.34 10.77
N LYS A 338 -40.77 -0.23 11.90
CA LYS A 338 -41.66 -0.71 12.97
C LYS A 338 -41.95 0.38 14.03
N GLY A 339 -42.52 1.50 13.60
CA GLY A 339 -42.97 2.59 14.46
C GLY A 339 -41.94 3.71 14.71
N SER A 340 -42.45 4.93 14.95
CA SER A 340 -41.66 6.16 15.04
C SER A 340 -40.66 6.17 16.20
N ALA A 341 -41.03 5.62 17.36
CA ALA A 341 -40.14 5.53 18.53
C ALA A 341 -38.92 4.63 18.26
N LYS A 342 -39.12 3.45 17.66
CA LYS A 342 -38.02 2.54 17.29
C LYS A 342 -37.13 3.20 16.23
N ARG A 343 -37.72 3.81 15.21
CA ARG A 343 -37.00 4.59 14.18
C ARG A 343 -36.10 5.68 14.78
N LYS A 344 -36.60 6.47 15.74
CA LYS A 344 -35.83 7.51 16.43
C LYS A 344 -34.65 6.91 17.22
N ARG A 345 -34.85 5.78 17.91
CA ARG A 345 -33.77 5.07 18.61
C ARG A 345 -32.70 4.56 17.64
N THR A 346 -33.12 3.95 16.53
CA THR A 346 -32.21 3.48 15.46
C THR A 346 -31.38 4.62 14.89
N LEU A 347 -32.01 5.75 14.57
CA LEU A 347 -31.31 6.95 14.08
C LEU A 347 -30.27 7.42 15.11
N ASN A 348 -30.65 7.56 16.38
CA ASN A 348 -29.75 8.02 17.43
C ASN A 348 -28.57 7.06 17.65
N TYR A 349 -28.79 5.74 17.57
CA TYR A 349 -27.71 4.76 17.65
C TYR A 349 -26.75 4.90 16.46
N LEU A 350 -27.26 4.95 15.23
CA LEU A 350 -26.43 5.12 14.03
C LEU A 350 -25.62 6.43 14.05
N LYS A 351 -26.17 7.53 14.61
CA LYS A 351 -25.39 8.78 14.83
C LYS A 351 -24.18 8.55 15.75
N LYS A 352 -24.32 7.73 16.80
CA LYS A 352 -23.18 7.35 17.67
C LYS A 352 -22.16 6.49 16.90
N MET A 353 -22.63 5.57 16.06
CA MET A 353 -21.75 4.76 15.20
C MET A 353 -20.99 5.60 14.18
N ILE A 354 -21.64 6.59 13.54
CA ILE A 354 -20.99 7.55 12.63
C ILE A 354 -19.83 8.26 13.33
N ARG A 355 -20.07 8.74 14.55
CA ARG A 355 -19.03 9.38 15.37
C ARG A 355 -17.88 8.42 15.69
N LEU A 356 -18.19 7.18 16.09
CA LEU A 356 -17.17 6.15 16.34
C LEU A 356 -16.33 5.87 15.08
N SER A 357 -16.97 5.67 13.93
CA SER A 357 -16.30 5.41 12.64
C SER A 357 -15.30 6.52 12.31
N SER A 358 -15.67 7.79 12.56
CA SER A 358 -14.77 8.93 12.39
C SER A 358 -13.57 8.88 13.34
N TYR A 359 -13.79 8.56 14.63
CA TYR A 359 -12.71 8.48 15.62
C TYR A 359 -11.70 7.38 15.32
N ILE A 360 -12.16 6.21 14.83
CA ILE A 360 -11.26 5.13 14.40
C ILE A 360 -10.62 5.40 13.03
N GLY A 361 -11.02 6.48 12.35
CA GLY A 361 -10.43 6.94 11.08
C GLY A 361 -11.07 6.37 9.82
N ALA A 362 -12.18 5.62 9.94
CA ALA A 362 -12.92 5.09 8.80
C ALA A 362 -13.57 6.23 7.99
N ARG A 363 -13.68 6.04 6.67
CA ARG A 363 -14.32 6.99 5.75
C ARG A 363 -15.61 6.48 5.14
N ALA A 364 -15.86 5.19 5.22
CA ALA A 364 -17.11 4.58 4.78
C ALA A 364 -17.77 3.75 5.90
N MET A 365 -19.08 3.62 5.86
CA MET A 365 -19.85 2.73 6.71
C MET A 365 -20.75 1.87 5.85
N VAL A 366 -20.78 0.57 6.13
CA VAL A 366 -21.60 -0.41 5.40
C VAL A 366 -22.87 -0.67 6.19
N PHE A 367 -24.01 -0.29 5.62
CA PHE A 367 -25.32 -0.52 6.20
C PHE A 367 -26.09 -1.61 5.45
N GLY A 368 -25.80 -2.86 5.80
CA GLY A 368 -26.59 -4.04 5.41
C GLY A 368 -27.79 -4.25 6.34
N SER A 369 -27.53 -4.74 7.56
CA SER A 369 -28.54 -4.90 8.64
C SER A 369 -29.93 -5.35 8.17
N PRO A 370 -30.06 -6.43 7.37
CA PRO A 370 -31.26 -6.73 6.59
C PRO A 370 -32.54 -6.81 7.44
N LYS A 371 -32.48 -7.51 8.58
CA LYS A 371 -33.64 -7.70 9.47
C LYS A 371 -34.13 -6.40 10.13
N ASN A 372 -33.25 -5.40 10.30
CA ASN A 372 -33.59 -4.10 10.90
C ASN A 372 -34.38 -3.20 9.95
N ARG A 373 -34.44 -3.55 8.66
CA ARG A 373 -35.05 -2.78 7.57
C ARG A 373 -36.35 -3.37 7.03
N ILE A 374 -36.90 -4.41 7.68
CA ILE A 374 -38.14 -5.06 7.22
C ILE A 374 -39.28 -4.05 7.25
N ILE A 375 -39.93 -3.85 6.11
CA ILE A 375 -41.07 -2.97 5.89
C ILE A 375 -42.33 -3.56 6.51
N GLY A 376 -42.62 -4.84 6.23
CA GLY A 376 -43.91 -5.45 6.56
C GLY A 376 -45.04 -4.91 5.66
N ASN A 377 -46.18 -4.55 6.24
CA ASN A 377 -47.39 -4.19 5.50
C ASN A 377 -47.56 -2.68 5.24
N LEU A 378 -46.50 -1.87 5.43
CA LEU A 378 -46.61 -0.43 5.21
C LEU A 378 -46.87 -0.10 3.72
N PRO A 379 -47.73 0.90 3.43
CA PRO A 379 -47.93 1.39 2.07
C PRO A 379 -46.62 1.93 1.46
N LYS A 380 -46.44 1.71 0.15
CA LYS A 380 -45.20 2.11 -0.57
C LYS A 380 -44.86 3.60 -0.40
N GLU A 381 -45.84 4.48 -0.47
CA GLU A 381 -45.62 5.93 -0.29
C GLU A 381 -45.15 6.28 1.12
N GLU A 382 -45.67 5.59 2.13
CA GLU A 382 -45.22 5.78 3.51
C GLU A 382 -43.77 5.30 3.69
N VAL A 383 -43.43 4.14 3.13
CA VAL A 383 -42.06 3.60 3.12
C VAL A 383 -41.09 4.58 2.48
N LYS A 384 -41.48 5.13 1.32
CA LYS A 384 -40.67 6.10 0.57
C LYS A 384 -40.43 7.36 1.39
N LYS A 385 -41.48 7.94 1.99
CA LYS A 385 -41.36 9.11 2.87
C LYS A 385 -40.44 8.83 4.06
N ILE A 386 -40.66 7.71 4.76
CA ILE A 386 -39.84 7.31 5.92
C ILE A 386 -38.38 7.14 5.53
N ALA A 387 -38.11 6.42 4.44
CA ALA A 387 -36.76 6.16 3.97
C ALA A 387 -36.05 7.46 3.59
N LYS A 388 -36.71 8.33 2.82
CA LYS A 388 -36.14 9.61 2.38
C LYS A 388 -35.73 10.48 3.58
N GLU A 389 -36.64 10.70 4.53
CA GLU A 389 -36.37 11.51 5.71
C GLU A 389 -35.27 10.88 6.59
N PHE A 390 -35.34 9.58 6.85
CA PHE A 390 -34.39 8.87 7.70
C PHE A 390 -32.96 8.90 7.12
N PHE A 391 -32.80 8.56 5.84
CA PHE A 391 -31.47 8.51 5.23
C PHE A 391 -30.91 9.89 4.89
N TYR A 392 -31.75 10.90 4.67
CA TYR A 392 -31.30 12.28 4.57
C TYR A 392 -30.67 12.75 5.89
N GLU A 393 -31.32 12.45 7.02
CA GLU A 393 -30.82 12.74 8.36
C GLU A 393 -29.51 12.01 8.68
N ILE A 394 -29.39 10.75 8.26
CA ILE A 394 -28.14 9.98 8.35
C ILE A 394 -27.04 10.66 7.52
N GLY A 395 -27.33 11.03 6.28
CA GLY A 395 -26.39 11.71 5.40
C GLY A 395 -25.89 13.02 6.02
N ARG A 396 -26.81 13.82 6.59
CA ARG A 396 -26.48 15.09 7.26
C ARG A 396 -25.52 14.88 8.43
N GLU A 397 -25.77 13.86 9.25
CA GLU A 397 -24.86 13.53 10.36
C GLU A 397 -23.50 13.03 9.84
N ALA A 398 -23.50 12.12 8.87
CA ALA A 398 -22.28 11.56 8.29
C ALA A 398 -21.36 12.64 7.70
N LYS A 399 -21.93 13.70 7.11
CA LYS A 399 -21.19 14.87 6.61
C LYS A 399 -20.42 15.60 7.71
N LYS A 400 -21.01 15.80 8.89
CA LYS A 400 -20.34 16.49 10.03
C LYS A 400 -19.04 15.78 10.43
N TYR A 401 -19.03 14.45 10.31
CA TYR A 401 -17.91 13.60 10.70
C TYR A 401 -17.00 13.18 9.54
N ASN A 402 -17.27 13.69 8.33
CA ASN A 402 -16.52 13.40 7.11
C ASN A 402 -16.46 11.90 6.77
N VAL A 403 -17.60 11.22 6.94
CA VAL A 403 -17.83 9.80 6.66
C VAL A 403 -18.92 9.66 5.60
N PHE A 404 -18.83 8.63 4.76
CA PHE A 404 -19.89 8.20 3.86
C PHE A 404 -20.69 7.08 4.50
N PHE A 405 -22.02 7.17 4.46
CA PHE A 405 -22.92 6.11 4.88
C PHE A 405 -23.41 5.37 3.63
N GLY A 406 -22.94 4.14 3.46
CA GLY A 406 -23.23 3.27 2.32
C GLY A 406 -24.43 2.38 2.58
N ILE A 407 -25.52 2.56 1.84
CA ILE A 407 -26.63 1.58 1.82
C ILE A 407 -26.19 0.37 1.00
N GLU A 408 -26.22 -0.80 1.63
CA GLU A 408 -25.97 -2.06 0.94
C GLU A 408 -27.30 -2.66 0.45
N PRO A 409 -27.39 -3.08 -0.82
CA PRO A 409 -28.48 -3.93 -1.26
C PRO A 409 -28.36 -5.30 -0.60
N ASN A 410 -29.45 -5.81 -0.01
CA ASN A 410 -29.46 -7.18 0.50
C ASN A 410 -30.57 -7.99 -0.19
N PRO A 411 -30.22 -8.98 -1.02
CA PRO A 411 -31.17 -9.93 -1.61
C PRO A 411 -32.17 -10.52 -0.61
N LYS A 412 -33.36 -10.90 -1.09
CA LYS A 412 -34.44 -11.45 -0.24
C LYS A 412 -34.01 -12.66 0.58
N ILE A 413 -33.05 -13.45 0.09
CA ILE A 413 -32.47 -14.60 0.80
C ILE A 413 -31.81 -14.23 2.14
N TYR A 414 -31.50 -12.95 2.36
CA TYR A 414 -30.96 -12.43 3.63
C TYR A 414 -32.04 -11.99 4.62
N GLY A 415 -33.33 -12.21 4.32
CA GLY A 415 -34.45 -11.98 5.23
C GLY A 415 -34.87 -10.52 5.33
N THR A 416 -34.93 -9.80 4.21
CA THR A 416 -35.39 -8.41 4.13
C THR A 416 -36.16 -8.14 2.83
N ASP A 417 -37.06 -7.16 2.87
CA ASP A 417 -37.95 -6.73 1.79
C ASP A 417 -37.68 -5.29 1.32
N PHE A 418 -36.64 -4.64 1.86
CA PHE A 418 -36.25 -3.28 1.53
C PHE A 418 -34.91 -3.24 0.80
N ILE A 419 -34.84 -2.59 -0.37
CA ILE A 419 -33.62 -2.42 -1.19
C ILE A 419 -32.88 -3.76 -1.37
N ASN A 420 -33.43 -4.59 -2.25
CA ASN A 420 -32.93 -5.95 -2.48
C ASN A 420 -31.95 -6.05 -3.65
N SER A 421 -31.83 -5.03 -4.49
CA SER A 421 -30.95 -5.00 -5.67
C SER A 421 -30.05 -3.77 -5.71
N THR A 422 -28.91 -3.87 -6.40
CA THR A 422 -28.01 -2.72 -6.57
C THR A 422 -28.71 -1.53 -7.24
N GLN A 423 -29.63 -1.81 -8.17
CA GLN A 423 -30.39 -0.77 -8.86
C GLN A 423 -31.36 -0.02 -7.92
N GLU A 424 -32.01 -0.73 -7.00
CA GLU A 424 -32.84 -0.10 -5.95
C GLU A 424 -32.00 0.77 -5.01
N ALA A 425 -30.78 0.32 -4.66
CA ALA A 425 -29.88 1.11 -3.82
C ALA A 425 -29.48 2.43 -4.51
N VAL A 426 -29.17 2.37 -5.81
CA VAL A 426 -28.89 3.58 -6.62
C VAL A 426 -30.12 4.49 -6.69
N ALA A 427 -31.31 3.93 -6.88
CA ALA A 427 -32.55 4.70 -6.93
C ALA A 427 -32.80 5.45 -5.60
N LEU A 428 -32.65 4.76 -4.46
CA LEU A 428 -32.79 5.37 -3.14
C LEU A 428 -31.75 6.48 -2.90
N VAL A 429 -30.49 6.26 -3.26
CA VAL A 429 -29.43 7.28 -3.11
C VAL A 429 -29.74 8.53 -3.93
N LYS A 430 -30.22 8.36 -5.17
CA LYS A 430 -30.68 9.48 -6.01
C LYS A 430 -31.86 10.22 -5.39
N GLU A 431 -32.81 9.48 -4.83
CA GLU A 431 -34.02 10.05 -4.24
C GLU A 431 -33.73 10.84 -2.95
N VAL A 432 -32.87 10.30 -2.08
CA VAL A 432 -32.41 10.97 -0.86
C VAL A 432 -31.55 12.20 -1.19
N ASN A 433 -30.77 12.13 -2.28
CA ASN A 433 -29.96 13.22 -2.81
C ASN A 433 -29.07 13.91 -1.76
N HIS A 434 -28.27 13.14 -1.02
CA HIS A 434 -27.33 13.68 -0.03
C HIS A 434 -25.89 13.22 -0.33
N PRO A 435 -24.87 14.10 -0.36
CA PRO A 435 -23.52 13.75 -0.80
C PRO A 435 -22.78 12.74 0.09
N ASN A 436 -23.21 12.57 1.34
CA ASN A 436 -22.66 11.60 2.31
C ASN A 436 -23.52 10.34 2.49
N PHE A 437 -24.64 10.21 1.77
CA PHE A 437 -25.40 8.95 1.69
C PHE A 437 -25.17 8.35 0.31
N ARG A 438 -24.56 7.16 0.26
CA ARG A 438 -23.95 6.57 -0.93
C ARG A 438 -24.30 5.10 -1.05
N VAL A 439 -23.94 4.49 -2.18
CA VAL A 439 -24.12 3.05 -2.39
C VAL A 439 -22.92 2.31 -1.80
N HIS A 440 -23.18 1.18 -1.15
CA HIS A 440 -22.18 0.13 -0.92
C HIS A 440 -22.44 -1.01 -1.90
N LEU A 441 -21.39 -1.45 -2.60
CA LEU A 441 -21.46 -2.52 -3.59
C LEU A 441 -21.04 -3.84 -2.97
N ASP A 442 -21.65 -4.96 -3.35
CA ASP A 442 -21.35 -6.26 -2.77
C ASP A 442 -21.41 -7.37 -3.84
N THR A 443 -20.32 -8.14 -4.00
CA THR A 443 -20.26 -9.19 -5.04
C THR A 443 -21.17 -10.37 -4.75
N GLY A 444 -21.35 -10.73 -3.47
CA GLY A 444 -22.28 -11.79 -3.06
C GLY A 444 -23.72 -11.45 -3.40
N THR A 445 -24.10 -10.18 -3.31
CA THR A 445 -25.40 -9.63 -3.66
C THR A 445 -25.64 -9.68 -5.16
N MET A 446 -24.71 -9.14 -5.96
CA MET A 446 -24.79 -9.20 -7.42
C MET A 446 -24.96 -10.66 -7.88
N THR A 447 -24.19 -11.57 -7.29
CA THR A 447 -24.26 -13.01 -7.60
C THR A 447 -25.59 -13.63 -7.20
N ALA A 448 -26.08 -13.37 -5.98
CA ALA A 448 -27.34 -13.91 -5.48
C ALA A 448 -28.56 -13.46 -6.30
N ASN A 449 -28.55 -12.21 -6.78
CA ASN A 449 -29.59 -11.65 -7.62
C ASN A 449 -29.41 -11.96 -9.12
N ARG A 450 -28.30 -12.59 -9.52
CA ARG A 450 -27.91 -12.78 -10.94
C ARG A 450 -27.84 -11.44 -11.71
N GLU A 451 -27.36 -10.40 -11.06
CA GLU A 451 -27.15 -9.08 -11.66
C GLU A 451 -26.05 -9.16 -12.74
N ASP A 452 -26.24 -8.49 -13.87
CA ASP A 452 -25.14 -8.34 -14.83
C ASP A 452 -24.09 -7.40 -14.25
N VAL A 453 -22.91 -7.95 -13.96
CA VAL A 453 -21.78 -7.25 -13.33
C VAL A 453 -21.40 -5.96 -14.08
N GLU A 454 -21.32 -5.98 -15.41
CA GLU A 454 -20.83 -4.81 -16.15
C GLU A 454 -21.86 -3.70 -16.16
N LYS A 455 -23.12 -4.02 -16.49
CA LYS A 455 -24.24 -3.08 -16.49
C LYS A 455 -24.44 -2.48 -15.10
N THR A 456 -24.39 -3.30 -14.07
CA THR A 456 -24.64 -2.90 -12.68
C THR A 456 -23.54 -2.00 -12.16
N LEU A 457 -22.26 -2.39 -12.32
CA LEU A 457 -21.16 -1.53 -11.89
C LEU A 457 -21.15 -0.21 -12.66
N ARG A 458 -21.43 -0.23 -13.97
CA ARG A 458 -21.49 0.99 -14.79
C ARG A 458 -22.54 1.99 -14.29
N SER A 459 -23.70 1.53 -13.84
CA SER A 459 -24.77 2.42 -13.33
C SER A 459 -24.54 2.89 -11.89
N ALA A 460 -23.81 2.11 -11.07
CA ALA A 460 -23.69 2.35 -9.65
C ALA A 460 -22.37 3.00 -9.20
N ILE A 461 -21.28 2.84 -9.96
CA ILE A 461 -19.91 3.18 -9.51
C ILE A 461 -19.73 4.65 -9.08
N SER A 462 -20.41 5.59 -9.74
CA SER A 462 -20.35 7.03 -9.43
C SER A 462 -21.04 7.39 -8.11
N TYR A 463 -21.89 6.50 -7.60
CA TYR A 463 -22.58 6.64 -6.31
C TYR A 463 -21.92 5.82 -5.21
N ALA A 464 -20.98 4.93 -5.54
CA ALA A 464 -20.41 3.98 -4.61
C ALA A 464 -19.32 4.60 -3.72
N CYS A 465 -19.41 4.40 -2.40
CA CYS A 465 -18.37 4.84 -1.46
C CYS A 465 -17.41 3.72 -1.04
N HIS A 466 -17.83 2.45 -1.15
CA HIS A 466 -17.09 1.28 -0.73
C HIS A 466 -17.64 0.03 -1.44
N MET A 467 -16.88 -1.05 -1.44
CA MET A 467 -17.30 -2.31 -2.05
C MET A 467 -16.78 -3.51 -1.27
N HIS A 468 -17.56 -4.58 -1.21
CA HIS A 468 -17.14 -5.88 -0.70
C HIS A 468 -16.75 -6.87 -1.80
N ILE A 469 -15.68 -7.63 -1.53
CA ILE A 469 -15.38 -8.93 -2.15
C ILE A 469 -15.94 -9.97 -1.19
N SER A 470 -17.12 -10.48 -1.51
CA SER A 470 -17.89 -11.42 -0.71
C SER A 470 -18.45 -12.53 -1.59
N GLU A 471 -18.93 -13.60 -0.95
CA GLU A 471 -19.68 -14.66 -1.59
C GLU A 471 -21.11 -14.69 -1.02
N PRO A 472 -22.13 -15.16 -1.79
CA PRO A 472 -23.50 -15.25 -1.30
C PRO A 472 -23.60 -15.98 0.05
N LEU A 473 -24.46 -15.47 0.94
CA LEU A 473 -24.66 -15.95 2.30
C LEU A 473 -23.44 -15.75 3.22
N LEU A 474 -22.61 -14.73 2.94
CA LEU A 474 -21.38 -14.44 3.68
C LEU A 474 -20.51 -15.70 3.81
N LYS A 475 -20.29 -16.39 2.69
CA LYS A 475 -19.38 -17.55 2.66
C LYS A 475 -17.94 -17.10 2.52
N THR A 476 -17.01 -18.02 2.83
CA THR A 476 -15.58 -17.77 2.72
C THR A 476 -15.16 -17.43 1.30
N VAL A 477 -14.22 -16.51 1.14
CA VAL A 477 -13.68 -16.11 -0.17
C VAL A 477 -12.36 -16.83 -0.44
N PRO A 478 -12.12 -17.43 -1.62
CA PRO A 478 -13.09 -17.66 -2.70
C PRO A 478 -13.91 -18.94 -2.49
N GLN A 479 -15.16 -18.95 -2.95
CA GLN A 479 -15.95 -20.17 -3.22
C GLN A 479 -16.22 -20.35 -4.72
N ARG A 480 -15.75 -19.39 -5.55
CA ARG A 480 -15.87 -19.38 -7.02
C ARG A 480 -17.31 -19.33 -7.52
N LYS A 481 -18.27 -18.88 -6.71
CA LYS A 481 -19.65 -18.64 -7.17
C LYS A 481 -19.77 -17.26 -7.79
N SER A 482 -19.16 -16.26 -7.15
CA SER A 482 -19.09 -14.90 -7.68
C SER A 482 -18.05 -14.80 -8.80
N ASN A 483 -18.41 -14.12 -9.90
CA ASN A 483 -17.48 -13.89 -11.02
C ASN A 483 -16.50 -12.74 -10.70
N HIS A 484 -15.60 -12.99 -9.75
CA HIS A 484 -14.61 -12.02 -9.28
C HIS A 484 -13.69 -11.52 -10.41
N VAL A 485 -13.40 -12.36 -11.41
CA VAL A 485 -12.62 -11.98 -12.61
C VAL A 485 -13.33 -10.88 -13.38
N LYS A 486 -14.61 -11.08 -13.73
CA LYS A 486 -15.42 -10.07 -14.44
C LYS A 486 -15.58 -8.80 -13.60
N VAL A 487 -15.76 -8.93 -12.29
CA VAL A 487 -15.84 -7.78 -11.36
C VAL A 487 -14.55 -6.97 -11.38
N ALA A 488 -13.40 -7.61 -11.12
CA ALA A 488 -12.11 -6.93 -11.07
C ALA A 488 -11.78 -6.23 -12.41
N ALA A 489 -11.98 -6.92 -13.53
CA ALA A 489 -11.80 -6.34 -14.86
C ALA A 489 -12.70 -5.11 -15.10
N THR A 490 -13.95 -5.19 -14.66
CA THR A 490 -14.92 -4.09 -14.79
C THR A 490 -14.53 -2.90 -13.91
N LEU A 491 -14.12 -3.12 -12.65
CA LEU A 491 -13.67 -2.06 -11.75
C LEU A 491 -12.45 -1.32 -12.32
N LYS A 492 -11.49 -2.06 -12.90
CA LYS A 492 -10.32 -1.49 -13.57
C LYS A 492 -10.72 -0.66 -14.79
N LYS A 493 -11.60 -1.19 -15.66
CA LYS A 493 -12.15 -0.49 -16.84
C LYS A 493 -12.84 0.80 -16.45
N LEU A 494 -13.62 0.79 -15.37
CA LEU A 494 -14.36 1.95 -14.85
C LEU A 494 -13.51 2.84 -13.91
N LYS A 495 -12.24 2.50 -13.69
CA LYS A 495 -11.29 3.25 -12.84
C LYS A 495 -11.83 3.51 -11.43
N TYR A 496 -12.40 2.49 -10.78
CA TYR A 496 -12.86 2.60 -9.39
C TYR A 496 -11.71 2.97 -8.46
N LYS A 497 -11.89 4.00 -7.63
CA LYS A 497 -10.81 4.57 -6.78
C LYS A 497 -10.95 4.30 -5.29
N ASN A 498 -12.12 3.84 -4.86
CA ASN A 498 -12.42 3.56 -3.46
C ASN A 498 -11.94 2.16 -3.08
N TRP A 499 -12.04 1.85 -1.78
CA TRP A 499 -11.60 0.56 -1.27
C TRP A 499 -12.54 -0.56 -1.68
N VAL A 500 -11.94 -1.73 -1.84
CA VAL A 500 -12.60 -3.00 -2.10
C VAL A 500 -12.16 -3.95 -1.00
N SER A 501 -13.09 -4.39 -0.16
CA SER A 501 -12.80 -5.03 1.12
C SER A 501 -13.29 -6.48 1.13
N VAL A 502 -12.43 -7.42 1.49
CA VAL A 502 -12.84 -8.82 1.64
C VAL A 502 -13.77 -8.94 2.84
N GLU A 503 -14.98 -9.44 2.62
CA GLU A 503 -15.94 -9.73 3.68
C GLU A 503 -16.25 -11.23 3.70
N MET A 504 -15.91 -11.88 4.82
CA MET A 504 -16.10 -13.32 5.01
C MET A 504 -16.23 -13.65 6.51
N PRO A 505 -16.82 -14.80 6.86
CA PRO A 505 -17.20 -15.08 8.23
C PRO A 505 -15.99 -15.54 9.04
N LEU A 506 -16.11 -15.43 10.37
CA LEU A 506 -15.31 -16.23 11.30
C LEU A 506 -15.77 -17.69 11.16
N GLU A 507 -14.84 -18.63 11.08
CA GLU A 507 -15.17 -20.07 11.07
C GLU A 507 -14.58 -20.70 12.32
N GLU A 508 -15.35 -21.55 13.00
CA GLU A 508 -14.87 -22.23 14.18
C GLU A 508 -13.90 -23.37 13.80
N ASN A 509 -12.98 -23.68 14.72
CA ASN A 509 -12.07 -24.84 14.62
C ASN A 509 -11.13 -24.85 13.40
N ILE A 510 -10.73 -23.67 12.89
CA ILE A 510 -9.76 -23.54 11.81
C ILE A 510 -8.63 -22.54 12.14
N ASP A 511 -7.53 -22.61 11.37
CA ASP A 511 -6.49 -21.58 11.39
C ASP A 511 -6.89 -20.37 10.53
N HIS A 512 -7.32 -19.28 11.19
CA HIS A 512 -7.70 -18.04 10.51
C HIS A 512 -6.53 -17.38 9.75
N VAL A 513 -5.29 -17.53 10.22
CA VAL A 513 -4.11 -17.01 9.53
C VAL A 513 -3.93 -17.75 8.21
N GLN A 514 -4.03 -19.08 8.22
CA GLN A 514 -3.92 -19.88 7.00
C GLN A 514 -5.07 -19.60 6.02
N LYS A 515 -6.30 -19.49 6.52
CA LYS A 515 -7.47 -19.09 5.71
C LYS A 515 -7.25 -17.74 5.05
N LEU A 516 -6.86 -16.72 5.82
CA LEU A 516 -6.60 -15.38 5.31
C LEU A 516 -5.50 -15.39 4.24
N GLN A 517 -4.40 -16.16 4.43
CA GLN A 517 -3.34 -16.27 3.43
C GLN A 517 -3.84 -16.85 2.09
N LYS A 518 -4.72 -17.86 2.13
CA LYS A 518 -5.34 -18.43 0.93
C LYS A 518 -6.22 -17.40 0.24
N THR A 519 -7.06 -16.70 1.00
CA THR A 519 -7.94 -15.64 0.47
C THR A 519 -7.14 -14.49 -0.15
N LEU A 520 -6.10 -14.00 0.53
CA LEU A 520 -5.27 -12.91 0.02
C LEU A 520 -4.48 -13.30 -1.22
N LYS A 521 -4.03 -14.56 -1.33
CA LYS A 521 -3.42 -15.06 -2.57
C LYS A 521 -4.40 -14.97 -3.74
N PHE A 522 -5.64 -15.42 -3.54
CA PHE A 522 -6.69 -15.29 -4.55
C PHE A 522 -7.00 -13.84 -4.91
N VAL A 523 -7.20 -12.96 -3.92
CA VAL A 523 -7.53 -11.54 -4.17
C VAL A 523 -6.42 -10.84 -4.94
N ARG A 524 -5.16 -11.09 -4.58
CA ARG A 524 -3.97 -10.56 -5.27
C ARG A 524 -3.82 -11.05 -6.71
N GLU A 525 -4.32 -12.25 -7.02
CA GLU A 525 -4.28 -12.82 -8.36
C GLU A 525 -5.35 -12.22 -9.28
N ILE A 526 -6.50 -11.84 -8.70
CA ILE A 526 -7.67 -11.40 -9.47
C ILE A 526 -7.82 -9.87 -9.52
N TYR A 527 -7.57 -9.16 -8.41
CA TYR A 527 -7.88 -7.73 -8.27
C TYR A 527 -6.69 -6.77 -8.43
N GLU A 528 -5.46 -7.30 -8.54
CA GLU A 528 -4.22 -6.53 -8.72
C GLU A 528 -3.40 -7.05 -9.89
#